data_AF-A0A973QVJ9-F1
#
_entry.id   AF-A0A973QVJ9-F1
#
_cell.length_a   1.000
_cell.length_b   1.000
_cell.length_c   1.000
_cell.angle_alpha   90.00
_cell.angle_beta   90.00
_cell.angle_gamma   90.00
#
_symmetry.space_group_name_H-M   'P 1'
#
loop_
_entity.id
_entity.type
_entity.pdbx_description
1 polymer ?
#
loop_
_entity_poly.entity_id
_entity_poly.type
_entity_poly.pdbx_seq_one_letter_code
_entity_poly.pdbx_strand_id
1 'polypeptide(L)'
;MSISRSYRATWAVPVIAGVLVLGGVPALAGSAAAAAPKTVRDDFNGDGYKDLAIGAPNATVDGRQGAGEVVVMYGGPHGLTKDRRTVISRATSGIPGSPQAGDNFGIQLS
;
A
#
# COMPACT_ATOMS: atom_id res chain seq x y z
N MET A 1 43.08 -38.82 8.39
CA MET A 1 41.93 -39.52 9.00
C MET A 1 41.53 -38.79 10.30
N SER A 2 40.56 -37.88 10.24
CA SER A 2 39.87 -37.20 11.37
C SER A 2 38.94 -36.16 10.75
N ILE A 3 37.65 -36.42 10.56
CA ILE A 3 36.53 -36.42 11.53
C ILE A 3 36.24 -35.01 12.07
N SER A 4 35.33 -34.35 11.34
CA SER A 4 34.20 -33.50 11.74
C SER A 4 34.08 -32.98 13.19
N ARG A 5 33.75 -31.69 13.31
CA ARG A 5 32.95 -31.15 14.42
C ARG A 5 31.86 -30.21 13.92
N SER A 6 30.65 -30.73 13.86
CA SER A 6 29.39 -30.01 13.79
C SER A 6 29.00 -29.55 15.20
N TYR A 7 28.61 -28.29 15.37
CA TYR A 7 27.96 -27.81 16.59
C TYR A 7 26.49 -27.55 16.28
N ARG A 8 25.63 -28.43 16.83
CA ARG A 8 24.19 -28.22 16.93
C ARG A 8 23.87 -27.89 18.38
N ALA A 9 23.25 -26.73 18.61
CA ALA A 9 22.72 -26.36 19.91
C ALA A 9 21.20 -26.49 19.86
N THR A 10 20.70 -27.63 20.32
CA THR A 10 19.29 -27.85 20.69
C THR A 10 19.09 -27.35 22.12
N TRP A 11 18.07 -26.51 22.34
CA TRP A 11 17.58 -26.22 23.69
C TRP A 11 16.14 -26.73 23.77
N ALA A 12 15.92 -27.63 24.71
CA ALA A 12 14.65 -28.27 25.00
C ALA A 12 13.78 -27.43 25.94
N VAL A 13 12.50 -27.80 25.92
CA VAL A 13 11.26 -27.21 26.44
C VAL A 13 11.16 -27.25 27.99
N PRO A 14 10.22 -26.47 28.59
CA PRO A 14 9.26 -27.15 29.46
C PRO A 14 7.79 -26.84 29.12
N VAL A 15 7.00 -27.91 29.12
CA VAL A 15 5.54 -27.93 29.09
C VAL A 15 5.05 -27.61 30.50
N ILE A 16 4.03 -26.75 30.63
CA ILE A 16 3.21 -26.69 31.84
C ILE A 16 1.74 -26.87 31.46
N ALA A 17 1.07 -27.60 32.35
CA ALA A 17 -0.14 -28.35 32.20
C ALA A 17 -1.42 -27.52 32.02
N GLY A 18 -2.48 -28.24 31.64
CA GLY A 18 -3.75 -27.70 31.19
C GLY A 18 -4.63 -27.08 32.26
N VAL A 19 -5.64 -26.38 31.76
CA VAL A 19 -6.89 -26.12 32.47
C VAL A 19 -8.01 -26.51 31.52
N LEU A 20 -8.81 -27.49 31.96
CA LEU A 20 -10.04 -27.90 31.32
C LEU A 20 -11.17 -27.06 31.95
N VAL A 21 -11.71 -26.08 31.22
CA VAL A 21 -12.93 -25.38 31.64
C VAL A 21 -14.12 -26.03 30.92
N LEU A 22 -14.95 -26.74 31.68
CA LEU A 22 -16.27 -27.18 31.27
C LEU A 22 -17.28 -26.07 31.61
N GLY A 23 -17.96 -25.52 30.59
CA GLY A 23 -19.28 -24.91 30.73
C GLY A 23 -19.39 -23.42 30.43
N GLY A 24 -20.33 -23.07 29.53
CA GLY A 24 -21.03 -21.79 29.55
C GLY A 24 -21.16 -21.05 28.22
N VAL A 25 -22.39 -21.06 27.68
CA VAL A 25 -22.98 -20.29 26.55
C VAL A 25 -22.39 -20.47 25.13
N PRO A 26 -23.22 -20.86 24.13
CA PRO A 26 -22.85 -20.62 22.75
C PRO A 26 -22.93 -19.12 22.52
N ALA A 27 -21.77 -18.46 22.45
CA ALA A 27 -21.73 -17.21 21.72
C ALA A 27 -22.08 -17.58 20.28
N LEU A 28 -23.33 -17.30 19.88
CA LEU A 28 -23.66 -17.10 18.49
C LEU A 28 -22.76 -15.95 18.03
N ALA A 29 -21.53 -16.27 17.64
CA ALA A 29 -20.78 -15.46 16.72
C ALA A 29 -21.65 -15.47 15.46
N GLY A 30 -22.60 -14.53 15.40
CA GLY A 30 -23.08 -14.05 14.14
C GLY A 30 -21.81 -13.70 13.40
N SER A 31 -21.44 -14.55 12.46
CA SER A 31 -20.47 -14.18 11.45
C SER A 31 -21.07 -12.91 10.89
N ALA A 32 -20.57 -11.76 11.34
CA ALA A 32 -20.90 -10.49 10.75
C ALA A 32 -20.51 -10.72 9.31
N ALA A 33 -21.50 -11.01 8.47
CA ALA A 33 -21.31 -11.23 7.06
C ALA A 33 -20.50 -10.01 6.65
N ALA A 34 -19.22 -10.22 6.36
CA ALA A 34 -18.28 -9.14 6.16
C ALA A 34 -18.97 -8.22 5.17
N ALA A 35 -19.35 -7.02 5.63
CA ALA A 35 -20.17 -6.13 4.83
C ALA A 35 -19.44 -6.03 3.49
N ALA A 36 -20.14 -6.34 2.41
CA ALA A 36 -19.54 -6.36 1.09
C ALA A 36 -18.72 -5.07 0.94
N PRO A 37 -17.44 -5.15 0.51
CA PRO A 37 -16.57 -3.99 0.48
C PRO A 37 -17.30 -2.90 -0.30
N LYS A 38 -17.59 -1.78 0.38
CA LYS A 38 -18.28 -0.66 -0.23
C LYS A 38 -17.27 -0.07 -1.21
N THR A 39 -17.43 -0.37 -2.49
CA THR A 39 -16.53 0.13 -3.52
C THR A 39 -16.78 1.62 -3.67
N VAL A 40 -15.88 2.42 -3.13
CA VAL A 40 -15.85 3.86 -3.37
C VAL A 40 -15.24 4.05 -4.75
N ARG A 41 -15.98 4.72 -5.64
CA ARG A 41 -15.44 5.06 -6.96
C ARG A 41 -14.30 6.05 -6.79
N ASP A 42 -13.26 5.88 -7.60
CA ASP A 42 -12.09 6.78 -7.62
C ASP A 42 -11.33 6.74 -6.28
N ASP A 43 -11.37 5.62 -5.56
CA ASP A 43 -10.55 5.32 -4.39
C ASP A 43 -9.37 4.44 -4.85
N PHE A 44 -8.20 5.06 -4.99
CA PHE A 44 -7.01 4.41 -5.54
C PHE A 44 -6.20 3.68 -4.47
N ASN A 45 -6.38 4.00 -3.19
CA ASN A 45 -5.63 3.39 -2.07
C ASN A 45 -6.47 2.46 -1.18
N GLY A 46 -7.78 2.40 -1.40
CA GLY A 46 -8.72 1.52 -0.70
C GLY A 46 -9.10 1.99 0.71
N ASP A 47 -8.94 3.28 1.03
CA ASP A 47 -9.21 3.81 2.37
C ASP A 47 -10.67 4.20 2.61
N GLY A 48 -11.53 4.07 1.59
CA GLY A 48 -12.95 4.39 1.66
C GLY A 48 -13.27 5.85 1.41
N TYR A 49 -12.31 6.66 0.94
CA TYR A 49 -12.52 8.04 0.51
C TYR A 49 -12.21 8.20 -0.98
N LYS A 50 -12.86 9.17 -1.63
CA LYS A 50 -12.55 9.50 -3.02
C LYS A 50 -11.23 10.23 -3.12
N ASP A 51 -10.41 9.81 -4.07
CA ASP A 51 -9.14 10.42 -4.43
C ASP A 51 -9.27 11.34 -5.65
N LEU A 52 -8.20 12.10 -5.93
CA LEU A 52 -8.12 13.00 -7.08
C LEU A 52 -6.78 12.84 -7.79
N ALA A 53 -6.81 12.54 -9.09
CA ALA A 53 -5.65 12.59 -9.96
C ALA A 53 -5.59 13.94 -10.71
N ILE A 54 -4.40 14.55 -10.72
CA ILE A 54 -4.15 15.85 -11.37
C ILE A 54 -2.96 15.70 -12.31
N GLY A 55 -3.18 15.99 -13.59
CA GLY A 55 -2.11 16.01 -14.60
C GLY A 55 -1.39 17.35 -14.60
N ALA A 56 -0.06 17.32 -14.60
CA ALA A 56 0.81 18.48 -14.73
C ALA A 56 1.80 18.26 -15.88
N PRO A 57 1.33 18.25 -17.15
CA PRO A 57 2.15 17.86 -18.30
C PRO A 57 3.37 18.77 -18.52
N ASN A 58 3.29 20.04 -18.12
CA ASN A 58 4.39 20.99 -18.28
C ASN A 58 5.39 20.96 -17.09
N ALA A 59 5.21 20.08 -16.11
CA ALA A 59 6.09 20.01 -14.95
C ALA A 59 7.53 19.66 -15.33
N THR A 60 8.48 20.22 -14.57
CA THR A 60 9.90 19.89 -14.69
C THR A 60 10.23 18.75 -13.75
N VAL A 61 10.69 17.63 -14.30
CA VAL A 61 11.09 16.43 -13.53
C VAL A 61 12.56 16.15 -13.80
N ASP A 62 13.37 16.00 -12.75
CA ASP A 62 14.83 15.79 -12.84
C ASP A 62 15.55 16.79 -13.77
N GLY A 63 15.12 18.05 -13.74
CA GLY A 63 15.66 19.13 -14.58
C GLY A 63 15.20 19.11 -16.04
N ARG A 64 14.29 18.20 -16.42
CA ARG A 64 13.72 18.12 -17.78
C ARG A 64 12.41 18.89 -17.86
N GLN A 65 12.43 20.05 -18.52
CA GLN A 65 11.23 20.88 -18.68
C GLN A 65 10.17 20.19 -19.53
N GLY A 66 8.90 20.25 -19.11
CA GLY A 66 7.80 19.60 -19.82
C GLY A 66 7.89 18.08 -19.84
N ALA A 67 8.65 17.47 -18.93
CA ALA A 67 8.62 16.02 -18.76
C ALA A 67 7.28 15.55 -18.21
N GLY A 68 6.65 16.38 -17.39
CA GLY A 68 5.32 16.13 -16.85
C GLY A 68 5.28 15.16 -15.68
N GLU A 69 4.24 15.31 -14.87
CA GLU A 69 3.94 14.43 -13.74
C GLU A 69 2.43 14.33 -13.52
N VAL A 70 2.00 13.34 -12.76
CA VAL A 70 0.64 13.19 -12.23
C VAL A 70 0.72 13.21 -10.71
N VAL A 71 -0.07 14.06 -10.08
CA VAL A 71 -0.21 14.09 -8.63
C VAL A 71 -1.52 13.39 -8.26
N VAL A 72 -1.44 12.38 -7.41
CA VAL A 72 -2.63 11.74 -6.83
C VAL A 72 -2.77 12.23 -5.40
N MET A 73 -3.85 12.94 -5.11
CA MET A 73 -4.22 13.37 -3.77
C MET A 73 -5.19 12.37 -3.17
N TYR A 74 -4.84 11.84 -2.00
CA TYR A 74 -5.66 10.87 -1.29
C TYR A 74 -6.72 11.58 -0.44
N GLY A 75 -7.96 11.13 -0.57
CA GLY A 75 -9.09 11.59 0.22
C GLY A 75 -8.97 11.19 1.69
N GLY A 76 -9.80 11.76 2.55
CA GLY A 76 -9.84 11.39 3.96
C GLY A 76 -11.02 12.00 4.71
N PRO A 77 -11.09 11.80 6.04
CA PRO A 77 -12.17 12.32 6.89
C PRO A 77 -12.36 13.84 6.80
N HIS A 78 -11.30 14.56 6.42
CA HIS A 78 -11.28 16.02 6.27
C HIS A 78 -11.18 16.47 4.81
N GLY A 79 -11.43 15.56 3.85
CA GLY A 79 -11.30 15.82 2.43
C GLY A 79 -9.85 15.72 1.92
N LEU A 80 -9.59 16.38 0.79
CA LEU A 80 -8.26 16.41 0.15
C LEU A 80 -7.30 17.31 0.93
N THR A 81 -6.10 16.81 1.20
CA THR A 81 -5.03 17.56 1.85
C THR A 81 -3.73 17.45 1.06
N LYS A 82 -2.86 18.45 1.16
CA LYS A 82 -1.57 18.46 0.46
C LYS A 82 -0.59 17.40 0.97
N ASP A 83 -0.76 16.96 2.21
CA ASP A 83 0.17 16.07 2.90
C ASP A 83 -0.07 14.60 2.54
N ARG A 84 -1.30 14.27 2.13
CA ARG A 84 -1.68 12.93 1.66
C ARG A 84 -1.69 12.88 0.14
N ARG A 85 -0.52 12.80 -0.47
CA ARG A 85 -0.38 12.69 -1.92
C ARG A 85 0.80 11.82 -2.33
N THR A 86 0.75 11.33 -3.57
CA THR A 86 1.91 10.79 -4.28
C THR A 86 2.11 11.52 -5.60
N VAL A 87 3.34 11.54 -6.09
CA VAL A 87 3.72 12.14 -7.37
C VAL A 87 4.29 11.04 -8.26
N ILE A 88 3.76 10.96 -9.47
CA ILE A 88 4.08 9.93 -10.44
C ILE A 88 4.64 10.61 -11.69
N SER A 89 5.81 10.19 -12.14
CA SER A 89 6.45 10.66 -13.37
C SER A 89 7.23 9.51 -14.00
N ARG A 90 7.87 9.73 -15.16
CA ARG A 90 8.77 8.71 -15.73
C ARG A 90 10.04 8.45 -14.90
N ALA A 91 10.28 9.23 -13.83
CA ALA A 91 11.32 8.96 -12.84
C ALA A 91 10.86 8.01 -11.72
N THR A 92 9.55 7.79 -11.58
CA THR A 92 9.01 6.91 -10.55
C THR A 92 9.45 5.47 -10.79
N SER A 93 9.99 4.84 -9.75
CA SER A 93 10.43 3.44 -9.80
C SER A 93 9.31 2.53 -10.31
N GLY A 94 9.64 1.66 -11.27
CA GLY A 94 8.69 0.75 -11.91
C GLY A 94 7.99 1.31 -13.16
N ILE A 95 8.17 2.60 -13.48
CA ILE A 95 7.74 3.17 -14.76
C ILE A 95 8.91 3.08 -15.77
N PRO A 96 8.76 2.35 -16.89
CA PRO A 96 9.84 2.21 -17.85
C PRO A 96 10.29 3.53 -18.49
N GLY A 97 11.60 3.67 -18.69
CA GLY A 97 12.23 4.83 -19.30
C GLY A 97 12.76 5.84 -18.27
N SER A 98 13.13 7.02 -18.75
CA SER A 98 13.53 8.15 -17.91
C SER A 98 12.70 9.37 -18.33
N PRO A 99 12.60 10.44 -17.53
CA PRO A 99 12.03 11.70 -18.00
C PRO A 99 12.83 12.28 -19.19
N GLN A 100 12.14 12.75 -20.21
CA GLN A 100 12.68 13.57 -21.30
C GLN A 100 11.91 14.89 -21.38
N ALA A 101 12.56 15.93 -21.90
CA ALA A 101 11.91 17.22 -22.07
C ALA A 101 10.82 17.13 -23.15
N GLY A 102 9.64 17.68 -22.86
CA GLY A 102 8.49 17.66 -23.77
C GLY A 102 7.75 16.33 -23.87
N ASP A 103 7.97 15.38 -22.95
CA ASP A 103 7.18 14.16 -22.87
C ASP A 103 5.71 14.42 -22.57
N ASN A 104 5.46 15.48 -21.81
CA ASN A 104 4.16 15.84 -21.31
C ASN A 104 3.49 14.67 -20.55
N PHE A 105 4.21 13.95 -19.69
CA PHE A 105 3.57 12.88 -18.91
C PHE A 105 2.36 13.45 -18.13
N GLY A 106 1.20 12.78 -18.24
CA GLY A 106 -0.03 13.23 -17.60
C GLY A 106 -0.88 14.25 -18.40
N ILE A 107 -0.73 14.38 -19.73
CA ILE A 107 -1.63 15.29 -20.51
C ILE A 107 -3.09 14.88 -20.43
N GLN A 108 -3.35 13.59 -20.29
CA GLN A 108 -4.68 13.03 -20.32
C GLN A 108 -4.83 12.08 -19.13
N LEU A 109 -5.97 12.23 -18.47
CA LEU A 109 -6.47 11.33 -17.44
C LEU A 109 -7.82 10.81 -17.92
N SER A 110 -8.13 9.54 -17.66
CA SER A 110 -9.34 8.84 -18.12
C SER A 110 -9.91 7.96 -17.03
#